data_AF-A0A8H4XCW0-F1
#
_entry.id   AF-A0A8H4XCW0-F1
#
_cell.length_a   1.000
_cell.length_b   1.000
_cell.length_c   1.000
_cell.angle_alpha   90.00
_cell.angle_beta   90.00
_cell.angle_gamma   90.00
#
_symmetry.space_group_name_H-M   'P 1'
#
loop_
_entity.id
_entity.type
_entity.pdbx_description
1 polymer ?
#
loop_
_entity_poly.entity_id
_entity_poly.type
_entity_poly.pdbx_seq_one_letter_code
_entity_poly.pdbx_strand_id
1 'polypeptide(L)'
;MRPFAISIGAAMLTSSASALDLCRVLHCIEASDAPAVSITLDVKAEKRVFMPTVRIDLGLSDQVCDPSLVTSIGLPLPIDKDGRGSGELRAFPDHTIKATWEFSCATPKNASTEHKLRFTIDSIDSIKVSEVSFETRFRQTWPVVFTSVESSSLARNPEFSRGTIHYGPEPARRDKYDGEL
;
A
#
# COMPACT_ATOMS: atom_id res chain seq x y z
N MET A 1 1.67 26.99 -80.55
CA MET A 1 0.38 26.57 -79.97
C MET A 1 0.59 26.22 -78.50
N ARG A 2 -0.05 26.94 -77.57
CA ARG A 2 -0.36 26.44 -76.21
C ARG A 2 -1.72 25.73 -76.27
N PRO A 3 -2.02 24.77 -75.38
CA PRO A 3 -2.84 25.15 -74.22
C PRO A 3 -2.46 24.45 -72.88
N PHE A 4 -2.99 25.07 -71.83
CA PHE A 4 -3.03 24.67 -70.42
C PHE A 4 -3.79 23.35 -70.18
N ALA A 5 -3.42 22.64 -69.10
CA ALA A 5 -4.38 21.97 -68.23
C ALA A 5 -3.83 21.87 -66.80
N ILE A 6 -4.45 22.63 -65.90
CA ILE A 6 -4.41 22.46 -64.44
C ILE A 6 -5.39 21.32 -64.12
N SER A 7 -5.03 20.39 -63.23
CA SER A 7 -6.06 19.75 -62.41
C SER A 7 -5.55 19.37 -61.02
N ILE A 8 -6.41 19.68 -60.07
CA ILE A 8 -6.30 19.68 -58.62
C ILE A 8 -6.55 18.24 -58.12
N GLY A 9 -5.82 17.78 -57.10
CA GLY A 9 -6.01 16.44 -56.55
C GLY A 9 -5.56 16.29 -55.10
N ALA A 10 -6.44 16.72 -54.19
CA ALA A 10 -6.64 16.26 -52.81
C ALA A 10 -5.42 16.22 -51.86
N ALA A 11 -5.39 17.21 -50.95
CA ALA A 11 -4.81 17.05 -49.63
C ALA A 11 -5.52 15.89 -48.91
N MET A 12 -4.85 14.75 -48.75
CA MET A 12 -5.27 13.77 -47.74
C MET A 12 -4.83 14.27 -46.38
N LEU A 13 -5.78 14.88 -45.68
CA LEU A 13 -5.81 14.96 -44.23
C LEU A 13 -5.67 13.54 -43.68
N THR A 14 -4.46 13.10 -43.35
CA THR A 14 -4.31 11.95 -42.48
C THR A 14 -4.84 12.37 -41.12
N SER A 15 -6.07 11.95 -40.88
CA SER A 15 -6.81 12.14 -39.65
C SER A 15 -5.90 11.76 -38.49
N SER A 16 -5.67 12.72 -37.59
CA SER A 16 -5.23 12.43 -36.23
C SER A 16 -6.35 11.64 -35.56
N ALA A 17 -6.39 10.33 -35.82
CA ALA A 17 -7.18 9.39 -35.06
C ALA A 17 -6.67 9.50 -33.63
N SER A 18 -7.46 10.21 -32.85
CA SER A 18 -7.25 10.58 -31.48
C SER A 18 -6.80 9.38 -30.66
N ALA A 19 -5.55 9.43 -30.20
CA ALA A 19 -4.99 8.52 -29.19
C ALA A 19 -5.86 8.41 -27.91
N LEU A 20 -6.86 9.28 -27.75
CA LEU A 20 -7.86 9.26 -26.69
C LEU A 20 -8.80 8.05 -26.74
N ASP A 21 -9.05 7.44 -27.91
CA ASP A 21 -10.06 6.38 -28.03
C ASP A 21 -9.51 4.98 -27.70
N LEU A 22 -8.19 4.79 -27.82
CA LEU A 22 -7.51 3.54 -27.44
C LEU A 22 -7.43 3.36 -25.92
N CYS A 23 -7.37 4.44 -25.13
CA CYS A 23 -7.31 4.36 -23.67
C CYS A 23 -8.61 3.80 -23.06
N ARG A 24 -9.76 4.06 -23.70
CA ARG A 24 -11.07 3.60 -23.24
C ARG A 24 -11.31 2.12 -23.56
N VAL A 25 -10.73 1.62 -24.64
CA VAL A 25 -10.79 0.21 -25.06
C VAL A 25 -9.80 -0.66 -24.28
N LEU A 26 -8.61 -0.13 -23.96
CA LEU A 26 -7.55 -0.88 -23.31
C LEU A 26 -7.62 -0.93 -21.79
N HIS A 27 -8.62 -0.30 -21.14
CA HIS A 27 -8.57 -0.03 -19.71
C HIS A 27 -7.17 0.47 -19.33
N CYS A 28 -6.78 1.63 -19.86
CA CYS A 28 -5.67 2.35 -19.25
C CYS A 28 -6.11 2.68 -17.83
N ILE A 29 -5.89 1.74 -16.93
CA ILE A 29 -5.90 1.89 -15.50
C ILE A 29 -4.98 3.09 -15.31
N GLU A 30 -5.55 4.27 -15.01
CA GLU A 30 -4.77 5.32 -14.36
C GLU A 30 -3.96 4.60 -13.31
N ALA A 31 -2.62 4.64 -13.43
CA ALA A 31 -1.72 3.83 -12.62
C ALA A 31 -2.23 3.87 -11.19
N SER A 32 -2.92 2.80 -10.78
CA SER A 32 -3.63 2.82 -9.51
C SER A 32 -2.51 2.93 -8.51
N ASP A 33 -2.45 4.05 -7.80
CA ASP A 33 -1.41 4.28 -6.81
C ASP A 33 -1.26 3.00 -6.00
N ALA A 34 -0.04 2.47 -5.95
CA ALA A 34 0.26 1.21 -5.28
C ALA A 34 -0.44 1.19 -3.91
N PRO A 35 -1.16 0.11 -3.54
CA PRO A 35 -1.83 0.04 -2.25
C PRO A 35 -0.86 0.39 -1.13
N ALA A 36 -1.26 1.33 -0.30
CA ALA A 36 -0.42 1.91 0.73
C ALA A 36 -1.22 2.11 2.01
N VAL A 37 -0.51 2.07 3.13
CA VAL A 37 -1.08 2.42 4.43
C VAL A 37 -0.16 3.37 5.17
N SER A 38 -0.76 4.41 5.74
CA SER A 38 -0.12 5.39 6.61
C SER A 38 -0.56 5.12 8.05
N ILE A 39 0.40 4.78 8.91
CA ILE A 39 0.19 4.44 10.32
C ILE A 39 0.76 5.57 11.17
N THR A 40 -0.07 6.26 11.93
CA THR A 40 0.40 7.29 12.86
C THR A 40 0.42 6.74 14.27
N LEU A 41 1.59 6.82 14.90
CA LEU A 41 1.82 6.30 16.25
C LEU A 41 1.76 7.42 17.29
N ASP A 42 1.27 7.15 18.51
CA ASP A 42 1.44 7.99 19.70
C ASP A 42 2.57 7.39 20.54
N VAL A 43 3.76 7.99 20.44
CA VAL A 43 4.97 7.46 21.07
C VAL A 43 5.47 8.42 22.12
N LYS A 44 5.50 7.95 23.37
CA LYS A 44 6.01 8.71 24.51
C LYS A 44 7.44 8.26 24.80
N ALA A 45 8.37 9.21 24.79
CA ALA A 45 9.77 8.95 25.08
C ALA A 45 10.32 10.05 25.99
N GLU A 46 10.85 9.66 27.14
CA GLU A 46 11.33 10.59 28.17
C GLU A 46 10.28 11.66 28.52
N LYS A 47 10.54 12.94 28.17
CA LYS A 47 9.64 14.08 28.39
C LYS A 47 9.02 14.60 27.07
N ARG A 48 9.08 13.81 26.00
CA ARG A 48 8.58 14.17 24.67
C ARG A 48 7.48 13.20 24.22
N VAL A 49 6.60 13.74 23.39
CA VAL A 49 5.56 12.96 22.68
C VAL A 49 5.83 13.14 21.20
N PHE A 50 5.95 12.02 20.50
CA PHE A 50 6.14 11.95 19.05
C PHE A 50 4.86 11.42 18.42
N MET A 51 4.52 11.96 17.25
CA MET A 51 3.42 11.46 16.43
C MET A 51 3.86 11.12 15.01
N PRO A 52 4.85 10.22 14.84
CA PRO A 52 5.36 9.92 13.52
C PRO A 52 4.32 9.15 12.69
N THR A 53 4.24 9.45 11.41
CA THR A 53 3.48 8.67 10.44
C THR A 53 4.43 7.82 9.60
N VAL A 54 4.35 6.51 9.75
CA VAL A 54 5.06 5.52 8.92
C VAL A 54 4.17 5.14 7.74
N ARG A 55 4.73 5.21 6.53
CA ARG A 55 4.05 4.78 5.31
C ARG A 55 4.66 3.48 4.80
N ILE A 56 3.80 2.51 4.51
CA ILE A 56 4.16 1.24 3.88
C ILE A 56 3.40 1.14 2.56
N ASP A 57 4.10 0.79 1.49
CA ASP A 57 3.56 0.64 0.13
C ASP A 57 3.80 -0.81 -0.35
N LEU A 58 2.81 -1.38 -1.06
CA LEU A 58 2.86 -2.74 -1.60
C LEU A 58 2.97 -2.74 -3.13
N GLY A 59 3.91 -3.53 -3.65
CA GLY A 59 3.96 -3.91 -5.05
C GLY A 59 3.12 -5.17 -5.35
N LEU A 60 2.70 -5.30 -6.60
CA LEU A 60 2.12 -6.52 -7.14
C LEU A 60 3.22 -7.57 -7.34
N SER A 61 3.08 -8.71 -6.67
CA SER A 61 3.94 -9.89 -6.84
C SER A 61 3.21 -10.99 -7.60
N ASP A 62 3.96 -11.73 -8.42
CA ASP A 62 3.54 -13.02 -8.96
C ASP A 62 3.79 -14.18 -7.99
N GLN A 63 4.44 -13.91 -6.85
CA GLN A 63 4.73 -14.86 -5.79
C GLN A 63 3.89 -14.58 -4.53
N VAL A 64 3.42 -15.66 -3.91
CA VAL A 64 2.48 -15.64 -2.77
C VAL A 64 3.17 -15.30 -1.43
N CYS A 65 4.47 -15.00 -1.44
CA CYS A 65 5.26 -14.69 -0.24
C CYS A 65 6.56 -13.93 -0.61
N ASP A 66 6.42 -12.75 -1.20
CA ASP A 66 7.54 -11.98 -1.74
C ASP A 66 7.87 -10.74 -0.89
N PRO A 67 8.91 -10.79 -0.04
CA PRO A 67 9.29 -9.65 0.78
C PRO A 67 9.87 -8.48 -0.04
N SER A 68 10.30 -8.72 -1.30
CA SER A 68 11.02 -7.71 -2.09
C SER A 68 10.15 -6.55 -2.57
N LEU A 69 8.83 -6.74 -2.53
CA LEU A 69 7.83 -5.79 -3.02
C LEU A 69 7.12 -5.05 -1.88
N VAL A 70 7.74 -4.99 -0.69
CA VAL A 70 7.29 -4.10 0.39
C VAL A 70 8.27 -2.94 0.53
N THR A 71 7.75 -1.73 0.45
CA THR A 71 8.56 -0.51 0.48
C THR A 71 8.03 0.48 1.51
N SER A 72 8.88 1.43 1.92
CA SER A 72 8.49 2.59 2.72
C SER A 72 8.92 3.86 1.99
N ILE A 73 7.95 4.70 1.60
CA ILE A 73 8.20 5.93 0.84
C ILE A 73 9.01 5.60 -0.44
N GLY A 74 8.62 4.51 -1.11
CA GLY A 74 9.25 4.02 -2.34
C GLY A 74 10.62 3.36 -2.18
N LEU A 75 11.17 3.25 -0.96
CA LEU A 75 12.42 2.54 -0.71
C LEU A 75 12.14 1.11 -0.22
N PRO A 76 12.77 0.07 -0.82
CA PRO A 76 12.63 -1.31 -0.35
C PRO A 76 13.08 -1.47 1.10
N LEU A 77 12.34 -2.26 1.86
CA LEU A 77 12.76 -2.69 3.18
C LEU A 77 13.79 -3.81 3.02
N PRO A 78 15.03 -3.68 3.53
CA PRO A 78 15.96 -4.80 3.52
C PRO A 78 15.42 -5.92 4.42
N ILE A 79 15.09 -7.05 3.81
CA ILE A 79 14.60 -8.26 4.49
C ILE A 79 15.52 -9.42 4.08
N ASP A 80 16.06 -10.11 5.07
CA ASP A 80 16.92 -11.27 4.88
C ASP A 80 16.12 -12.54 4.56
N LYS A 81 16.84 -13.63 4.30
CA LYS A 81 16.25 -14.95 3.98
C LYS A 81 15.38 -15.53 5.09
N ASP A 82 15.55 -15.07 6.34
CA ASP A 82 14.80 -15.53 7.50
C ASP A 82 13.60 -14.61 7.79
N GLY A 83 13.32 -13.66 6.89
CA GLY A 83 12.22 -12.72 6.99
C GLY A 83 12.49 -11.55 7.92
N ARG A 84 13.75 -11.32 8.33
CA ARG A 84 14.09 -10.26 9.29
C ARG A 84 14.76 -9.08 8.61
N GLY A 85 14.57 -7.89 9.16
CA GLY A 85 15.29 -6.72 8.73
C GLY A 85 15.38 -5.66 9.81
N SER A 86 16.21 -4.66 9.53
CA SER A 86 16.42 -3.53 10.43
C SER A 86 16.99 -2.35 9.67
N GLY A 87 16.71 -1.14 10.13
CA GLY A 87 17.26 0.06 9.52
C GLY A 87 16.61 1.34 10.03
N GLU A 88 16.92 2.41 9.32
CA GLU A 88 16.34 3.72 9.53
C GLU A 88 15.28 4.01 8.47
N LEU A 89 14.16 4.56 8.90
CA LEU A 89 13.02 4.91 8.07
C LEU A 89 12.69 6.38 8.29
N ARG A 90 12.34 7.06 7.21
CA ARG A 90 11.75 8.39 7.30
C ARG A 90 10.28 8.25 7.68
N ALA A 91 9.84 9.04 8.64
CA ALA A 91 8.45 9.15 9.03
C ALA A 91 8.00 10.62 8.99
N PHE A 92 6.78 10.86 8.55
CA PHE A 92 6.24 12.21 8.46
C PHE A 92 5.90 12.76 9.87
N PRO A 93 6.00 14.08 10.14
CA PRO A 93 6.41 15.16 9.22
C PRO A 93 7.91 15.25 8.92
N ASP A 94 8.78 14.92 9.88
CA ASP A 94 10.24 14.95 9.69
C ASP A 94 10.95 14.19 10.82
N HIS A 95 10.60 12.92 11.00
CA HIS A 95 11.19 12.05 12.00
C HIS A 95 12.02 10.95 11.35
N THR A 96 13.14 10.60 11.99
CA THR A 96 13.91 9.41 11.64
C THR A 96 13.66 8.33 12.68
N ILE A 97 13.11 7.21 12.23
CA ILE A 97 12.80 6.05 13.04
C ILE A 97 13.87 4.99 12.83
N LYS A 98 14.48 4.51 13.91
CA LYS A 98 15.24 3.25 13.89
C LYS A 98 14.33 2.12 14.32
N ALA A 99 14.26 1.06 13.53
CA ALA A 99 13.36 -0.05 13.77
C ALA A 99 13.96 -1.38 13.29
N THR A 100 13.38 -2.45 13.83
CA THR A 100 13.48 -3.80 13.30
C THR A 100 12.13 -4.23 12.73
N TRP A 101 12.15 -5.14 11.77
CA TRP A 101 10.92 -5.70 11.23
C TRP A 101 11.04 -7.20 10.90
N GLU A 102 9.90 -7.87 10.96
CA GLU A 102 9.74 -9.28 10.69
C GLU A 102 8.62 -9.49 9.68
N PHE A 103 8.97 -10.05 8.53
CA PHE A 103 8.08 -10.49 7.48
C PHE A 103 7.84 -11.99 7.59
N SER A 104 6.58 -12.40 7.52
CA SER A 104 6.18 -13.80 7.53
C SER A 104 4.95 -14.01 6.65
N CYS A 105 4.77 -15.24 6.20
CA CYS A 105 3.58 -15.64 5.45
C CYS A 105 2.96 -16.84 6.16
N ALA A 106 1.63 -16.82 6.27
CA ALA A 106 0.87 -17.97 6.72
C ALA A 106 -0.16 -18.34 5.67
N THR A 107 -0.22 -19.62 5.32
CA THR A 107 -1.29 -20.19 4.49
C THR A 107 -2.16 -21.07 5.38
N PRO A 108 -3.29 -20.55 5.89
CA PRO A 108 -4.25 -21.40 6.60
C PRO A 108 -4.77 -22.48 5.66
N LYS A 109 -5.09 -23.67 6.19
CA LYS A 109 -5.53 -24.84 5.39
C LYS A 109 -6.69 -24.58 4.42
N ASN A 110 -7.50 -23.53 4.63
CA ASN A 110 -8.68 -23.19 3.82
C ASN A 110 -8.80 -21.69 3.52
N ALA A 111 -7.69 -20.92 3.49
CA ALA A 111 -7.74 -19.49 3.22
C ALA A 111 -6.62 -19.07 2.26
N SER A 112 -6.80 -17.91 1.62
CA SER A 112 -5.71 -17.29 0.85
C SER A 112 -4.52 -17.01 1.77
N THR A 113 -3.31 -17.23 1.27
CA THR A 113 -2.09 -16.85 1.99
C THR A 113 -2.13 -15.37 2.33
N GLU A 114 -1.82 -15.08 3.59
CA GLU A 114 -1.73 -13.73 4.09
C GLU A 114 -0.29 -13.45 4.52
N HIS A 115 0.17 -12.26 4.18
CA HIS A 115 1.47 -11.75 4.56
C HIS A 115 1.31 -10.94 5.84
N LYS A 116 2.33 -10.98 6.67
CA LYS A 116 2.40 -10.27 7.93
C LYS A 116 3.74 -9.56 8.00
N LEU A 117 3.71 -8.26 8.23
CA LEU A 117 4.89 -7.45 8.48
C LEU A 117 4.74 -6.76 9.83
N ARG A 118 5.60 -7.14 10.78
CA ARG A 118 5.65 -6.55 12.12
C ARG A 118 6.83 -5.61 12.22
N PHE A 119 6.60 -4.38 12.66
CA PHE A 119 7.64 -3.41 13.00
C PHE A 119 7.76 -3.28 14.51
N THR A 120 9.00 -3.17 14.97
CA THR A 120 9.34 -2.78 16.35
C THR A 120 10.22 -1.55 16.31
N ILE A 121 9.77 -0.49 16.98
CA ILE A 121 10.43 0.81 16.99
C ILE A 121 11.42 0.88 18.15
N ASP A 122 12.70 1.12 17.83
CA ASP A 122 13.77 1.20 18.82
C ASP A 122 14.00 2.64 19.29
N SER A 123 14.00 3.59 18.35
CA SER A 123 14.22 5.02 18.65
C SER A 123 13.60 5.93 17.60
N ILE A 124 13.24 7.15 18.02
CA ILE A 124 12.80 8.25 17.15
C ILE A 124 13.76 9.41 17.36
N ASP A 125 14.34 9.95 16.29
CA ASP A 125 15.31 11.05 16.32
C ASP A 125 16.46 10.80 17.30
N SER A 126 17.00 9.58 17.30
CA SER A 126 18.03 9.08 18.23
C SER A 126 17.62 9.00 19.70
N ILE A 127 16.35 9.25 20.04
CA ILE A 127 15.81 9.09 21.40
C ILE A 127 15.17 7.71 21.51
N LYS A 128 15.66 6.91 22.45
CA LYS A 128 15.14 5.55 22.70
C LYS A 128 13.70 5.62 23.17
N VAL A 129 12.84 4.75 22.64
CA VAL A 129 11.43 4.68 23.01
C VAL A 129 11.12 3.42 23.82
N SER A 130 10.02 3.42 24.58
CA SER A 130 9.46 2.18 25.12
C SER A 130 8.97 1.30 23.96
N GLU A 131 8.85 -0.02 24.19
CA GLU A 131 8.47 -0.99 23.16
C GLU A 131 7.18 -0.60 22.43
N VAL A 132 7.33 0.01 21.25
CA VAL A 132 6.24 0.38 20.35
C VAL A 132 6.36 -0.52 19.14
N SER A 133 5.25 -1.17 18.79
CA SER A 133 5.19 -2.02 17.60
C SER A 133 3.87 -1.83 16.88
N PHE A 134 3.89 -2.14 15.59
CA PHE A 134 2.68 -2.29 14.79
C PHE A 134 2.84 -3.45 13.84
N GLU A 135 1.72 -4.02 13.43
CA GLU A 135 1.65 -5.14 12.51
C GLU A 135 0.71 -4.79 11.37
N THR A 136 1.13 -5.07 10.14
CA THR A 136 0.26 -5.00 8.96
C THR A 136 0.04 -6.39 8.42
N ARG A 137 -1.18 -6.64 7.93
CA ARG A 137 -1.50 -7.85 7.16
C ARG A 137 -1.96 -7.46 5.77
N PHE A 138 -1.54 -8.23 4.77
CA PHE A 138 -1.78 -7.89 3.38
C PHE A 138 -1.64 -9.07 2.42
N ARG A 139 -2.03 -8.84 1.16
CA ARG A 139 -1.83 -9.74 0.02
C ARG A 139 -1.11 -8.98 -1.09
N GLN A 140 -0.08 -9.59 -1.67
CA GLN A 140 0.67 -9.04 -2.81
C GLN A 140 0.29 -9.67 -4.15
N THR A 141 -0.55 -10.71 -4.16
CA THR A 141 -1.16 -11.27 -5.37
C THR A 141 -2.51 -10.63 -5.64
N TRP A 142 -2.88 -10.43 -6.91
CA TRP A 142 -4.12 -9.75 -7.28
C TRP A 142 -5.38 -10.32 -6.57
N PRO A 143 -6.17 -9.49 -5.87
CA PRO A 143 -5.97 -8.05 -5.65
C PRO A 143 -4.90 -7.75 -4.58
N VAL A 144 -4.01 -6.81 -4.87
CA VAL A 144 -3.01 -6.31 -3.90
C VAL A 144 -3.74 -5.45 -2.87
N VAL A 145 -3.65 -5.81 -1.59
CA VAL A 145 -4.49 -5.17 -0.56
C VAL A 145 -3.92 -5.33 0.84
N PHE A 146 -4.03 -4.29 1.67
CA PHE A 146 -3.94 -4.42 3.12
C PHE A 146 -5.25 -4.90 3.71
N THR A 147 -5.20 -5.98 4.49
CA THR A 147 -6.36 -6.55 5.16
C THR A 147 -6.55 -5.97 6.56
N SER A 148 -5.45 -5.69 7.27
CA SER A 148 -5.52 -5.11 8.62
C SER A 148 -4.23 -4.40 9.04
N VAL A 149 -4.37 -3.53 10.05
CA VAL A 149 -3.26 -2.94 10.80
C VAL A 149 -3.61 -3.00 12.28
N GLU A 150 -2.67 -3.48 13.09
CA GLU A 150 -2.83 -3.64 14.53
C GLU A 150 -1.68 -2.94 15.27
N SER A 151 -2.01 -2.13 16.26
CA SER A 151 -1.04 -1.57 17.21
C SER A 151 -1.76 -1.04 18.45
N SER A 152 -1.13 -1.18 19.62
CA SER A 152 -1.59 -0.54 20.86
C SER A 152 -1.24 0.94 20.95
N SER A 153 -0.44 1.44 20.01
CA SER A 153 0.13 2.80 20.02
C SER A 153 -0.38 3.64 18.85
N LEU A 154 -1.56 3.34 18.30
CA LEU A 154 -2.15 4.16 17.24
C LEU A 154 -2.59 5.52 17.81
N ALA A 155 -2.10 6.62 17.22
CA ALA A 155 -2.58 7.97 17.53
C ALA A 155 -3.94 8.25 16.86
N ARG A 156 -4.21 7.60 15.72
CA ARG A 156 -5.46 7.68 14.95
C ARG A 156 -5.63 6.44 14.07
N ASN A 157 -6.81 6.29 13.47
CA ASN A 157 -7.09 5.21 12.54
C ASN A 157 -6.06 5.21 11.39
N PRO A 158 -5.56 4.03 10.97
CA PRO A 158 -4.70 3.91 9.80
C PRO A 158 -5.39 4.44 8.55
N GLU A 159 -4.64 5.17 7.72
CA GLU A 159 -5.13 5.77 6.49
C GLU A 159 -4.66 4.92 5.30
N PHE A 160 -5.58 4.36 4.53
CA PHE A 160 -5.26 3.50 3.40
C PHE A 160 -5.46 4.23 2.07
N SER A 161 -4.59 4.01 1.10
CA SER A 161 -4.76 4.55 -0.24
C SER A 161 -5.99 3.93 -0.92
N ARG A 162 -6.58 4.71 -1.84
CA ARG A 162 -7.72 4.26 -2.66
C ARG A 162 -7.33 2.98 -3.41
N GLY A 163 -8.20 1.97 -3.39
CA GLY A 163 -7.95 0.65 -3.97
C GLY A 163 -7.74 -0.47 -2.94
N THR A 164 -7.65 -0.14 -1.65
CA THR A 164 -7.55 -1.13 -0.57
C THR A 164 -8.94 -1.60 -0.11
N ILE A 165 -9.29 -2.88 -0.30
CA ILE A 165 -10.51 -3.48 0.25
C ILE A 165 -10.30 -3.81 1.74
N HIS A 166 -10.93 -3.05 2.61
CA HIS A 166 -10.95 -3.33 4.04
C HIS A 166 -11.96 -4.43 4.35
N TYR A 167 -11.48 -5.57 4.84
CA TYR A 167 -12.33 -6.46 5.63
C TYR A 167 -12.33 -5.95 7.06
N GLY A 168 -13.35 -5.15 7.42
CA GLY A 168 -13.63 -4.90 8.83
C GLY A 168 -13.98 -6.21 9.55
N PRO A 169 -13.82 -6.29 10.88
CA PRO A 169 -14.38 -7.42 11.62
C PRO A 169 -15.86 -7.51 11.27
N GLU A 170 -16.27 -8.65 10.74
CA GLU A 170 -17.65 -8.91 10.37
C GLU A 170 -18.53 -8.54 11.58
N PRO A 171 -19.50 -7.62 11.45
CA PRO A 171 -20.38 -7.32 12.56
C PRO A 171 -21.07 -8.64 12.90
N ALA A 172 -20.84 -9.12 14.13
CA ALA A 172 -21.54 -10.28 14.66
C ALA A 172 -23.02 -10.10 14.30
N ARG A 173 -23.57 -11.04 13.50
CA ARG A 173 -25.00 -11.06 13.20
C ARG A 173 -25.72 -10.93 14.54
N ARG A 174 -26.36 -9.79 14.75
CA ARG A 174 -27.48 -9.73 15.67
C ARG A 174 -28.55 -10.58 15.02
N ASP A 175 -28.66 -11.83 15.43
CA ASP A 175 -29.85 -12.62 15.20
C ASP A 175 -31.00 -11.90 15.89
N LYS A 176 -31.68 -11.06 15.12
CA LYS A 176 -32.96 -10.45 15.47
C LYS A 176 -34.02 -11.47 15.05
N TYR A 177 -34.36 -12.38 15.95
CA TYR A 177 -35.65 -13.04 15.89
C TYR A 177 -36.63 -12.22 16.73
N ASP A 178 -37.25 -11.23 16.08
CA ASP A 178 -38.60 -10.83 16.46
C ASP A 178 -39.54 -11.84 15.80
N GLY A 179 -40.33 -12.54 16.61
CA GLY A 179 -41.34 -13.49 16.17
C GLY A 179 -42.31 -13.74 17.30
N GLU A 180 -43.36 -12.92 17.31
CA GLU A 180 -44.57 -13.05 18.12
C GLU A 180 -45.13 -14.49 18.09
N LEU A 181 -45.58 -14.96 19.25
CA LEU A 181 -46.89 -15.61 19.49
C LEU A 181 -47.26 -15.47 20.96
#